data_AF-A0A8S3X5X6-F1
#
_entry.id   AF-A0A8S3X5X6-F1
#
_cell.length_a   1.000
_cell.length_b   1.000
_cell.length_c   1.000
_cell.angle_alpha   90.00
_cell.angle_beta   90.00
_cell.angle_gamma   90.00
#
_symmetry.space_group_name_H-M   'P 1'
#
loop_
_entity.id
_entity.type
_entity.pdbx_description
1 polymer ?
#
loop_
_entity_poly.entity_id
_entity_poly.type
_entity_poly.pdbx_seq_one_letter_code
_entity_poly.pdbx_strand_id
1 'polypeptide(L)'
;MKCAGCLKPIRDNAGISKCTSTACEKIFCSVCINAPILTVERKIWKCPECNAAQKKGGDNSLTPVRGGSENITTRKKQDSVGSEITQLTEQLRLLTSELCSVKTKLNDLTQSISYTNERMDISQPPMRK
;
A
#
# COMPACT_ATOMS: atom_id res chain seq x y z
N MET A 1 -14.08 -15.76 -18.49
CA MET A 1 -14.09 -15.26 -17.09
C MET A 1 -13.27 -13.97 -16.96
N LYS A 2 -13.58 -13.06 -16.01
CA LYS A 2 -12.84 -11.80 -15.78
C LYS A 2 -12.13 -11.82 -14.43
N CYS A 3 -10.95 -11.20 -14.37
CA CYS A 3 -10.20 -11.00 -13.13
C CYS A 3 -10.90 -9.95 -12.26
N ALA A 4 -11.15 -10.23 -10.99
CA ALA A 4 -11.73 -9.26 -10.06
C ALA A 4 -10.77 -8.09 -9.74
N GLY A 5 -9.44 -8.30 -9.84
CA GLY A 5 -8.45 -7.26 -9.57
C GLY A 5 -8.25 -6.27 -10.71
N CYS A 6 -8.09 -6.75 -11.95
CA CYS A 6 -7.82 -5.88 -13.12
C CYS A 6 -8.97 -5.78 -14.12
N LEU A 7 -10.08 -6.48 -13.89
CA LEU A 7 -11.28 -6.52 -14.74
C LEU A 7 -11.06 -7.01 -16.19
N LYS A 8 -9.84 -7.44 -16.53
CA LYS A 8 -9.48 -7.99 -17.84
C LYS A 8 -9.98 -9.44 -17.98
N PRO A 9 -10.32 -9.87 -19.21
CA PRO A 9 -10.65 -11.27 -19.47
C PRO A 9 -9.42 -12.14 -19.21
N ILE A 10 -9.63 -13.25 -18.51
CA ILE A 10 -8.60 -14.27 -18.26
C ILE A 10 -8.72 -15.31 -19.36
N ARG A 11 -7.59 -15.64 -20.01
CA ARG A 11 -7.49 -16.74 -20.97
C ARG A 11 -7.24 -18.04 -20.20
N ASP A 12 -7.88 -19.14 -20.61
CA ASP A 12 -7.94 -20.40 -19.84
C ASP A 12 -6.57 -21.04 -19.54
N ASN A 13 -5.50 -20.66 -20.24
CA ASN A 13 -4.14 -21.17 -20.01
C ASN A 13 -3.29 -20.31 -19.05
N ALA A 14 -3.78 -19.18 -18.57
CA ALA A 14 -3.04 -18.31 -17.66
C ALA A 14 -3.34 -18.69 -16.22
N GLY A 15 -2.34 -19.05 -15.41
CA GLY A 15 -2.51 -19.45 -14.00
C GLY A 15 -3.58 -18.64 -13.25
N ILE A 16 -4.73 -19.29 -13.01
CA ILE A 16 -5.92 -18.70 -12.40
C ILE A 16 -5.91 -19.03 -10.92
N SER A 17 -6.22 -18.07 -10.05
CA SER A 17 -6.46 -18.33 -8.63
C SER A 17 -7.87 -17.90 -8.23
N LYS A 18 -8.65 -18.87 -7.74
CA LYS A 18 -9.98 -18.64 -7.17
C LYS A 18 -9.85 -18.44 -5.66
N CYS A 19 -10.59 -17.47 -5.12
CA CYS A 19 -10.69 -17.29 -3.68
C CYS A 19 -11.23 -18.57 -3.01
N THR A 20 -10.63 -18.96 -1.88
CA THR A 20 -11.03 -20.14 -1.10
C THR A 20 -12.28 -19.93 -0.24
N SER A 21 -12.75 -18.68 -0.11
CA SER A 21 -13.99 -18.39 0.59
C SER A 21 -15.19 -18.70 -0.31
N THR A 22 -16.07 -19.57 0.16
CA THR A 22 -17.34 -19.92 -0.50
C THR A 22 -18.29 -18.73 -0.64
N ALA A 23 -18.14 -17.70 0.19
CA ALA A 23 -18.93 -16.48 0.08
C ALA A 23 -18.40 -15.49 -0.98
N CYS A 24 -17.11 -15.56 -1.31
CA CYS A 24 -16.47 -14.60 -2.21
C CYS A 24 -16.46 -15.10 -3.65
N GLU A 25 -15.94 -16.32 -3.86
CA GLU A 25 -15.81 -17.00 -5.15
C GLU A 25 -15.12 -16.21 -6.29
N LYS A 26 -14.55 -15.04 -6.01
CA LYS A 26 -13.89 -14.18 -6.99
C LYS A 26 -12.63 -14.85 -7.54
N ILE A 27 -12.29 -14.47 -8.76
CA ILE A 27 -11.22 -15.07 -9.54
C ILE A 27 -10.22 -14.00 -9.92
N PHE A 28 -8.93 -14.31 -9.81
CA PHE A 28 -7.84 -13.39 -10.07
C PHE A 28 -6.82 -14.00 -11.04
N CYS A 29 -6.23 -13.15 -11.89
CA CYS A 29 -5.09 -13.56 -12.72
C CYS A 29 -3.79 -13.57 -11.91
N SER A 30 -2.82 -14.37 -12.35
CA SER A 30 -1.48 -14.49 -11.75
C SER A 30 -0.79 -13.15 -11.47
N VAL A 31 -0.97 -12.17 -12.35
CA VAL A 31 -0.41 -10.82 -12.20
C VAL A 31 -1.02 -10.08 -11.00
N CYS A 32 -2.35 -10.14 -10.83
CA CYS A 32 -3.03 -9.43 -9.74
C CYS A 32 -2.76 -10.03 -8.36
N ILE A 33 -2.49 -11.34 -8.29
CA ILE A 33 -2.18 -12.01 -7.04
C ILE A 33 -0.70 -11.90 -6.66
N ASN A 34 0.14 -11.35 -7.55
CA ASN A 34 1.59 -11.31 -7.46
C ASN A 34 2.17 -12.62 -6.89
N ALA A 35 1.60 -13.75 -7.34
CA ALA A 35 2.04 -15.06 -6.89
C ALA A 35 3.31 -15.37 -7.67
N PRO A 36 4.51 -15.35 -7.06
CA PRO A 36 5.67 -15.90 -7.71
C PRO A 36 5.36 -17.35 -8.04
N ILE A 37 5.77 -17.77 -9.23
CA ILE A 37 5.65 -19.13 -9.73
C ILE A 37 6.29 -20.06 -8.68
N LEU A 38 5.47 -20.61 -7.80
CA LEU A 38 5.68 -21.70 -6.85
C LEU A 38 7.16 -22.07 -6.56
N THR A 39 7.90 -21.18 -5.89
CA THR A 39 9.17 -21.54 -5.26
C THR A 39 9.03 -21.49 -3.73
N VAL A 40 8.84 -22.69 -3.17
CA VAL A 40 9.13 -23.22 -1.81
C VAL A 40 8.75 -22.40 -0.55
N GLU A 41 8.85 -21.07 -0.53
CA GLU A 41 8.39 -20.24 0.59
C GLU A 41 7.02 -19.64 0.29
N ARG A 42 5.97 -20.45 0.53
CA ARG A 42 4.57 -20.05 0.31
C ARG A 42 4.18 -18.93 1.29
N LYS A 43 4.48 -17.67 0.94
CA LYS A 43 3.80 -16.50 1.50
C LYS A 43 2.31 -16.74 1.32
N ILE A 44 1.57 -16.72 2.42
CA ILE A 44 0.15 -17.01 2.45
C ILE A 44 -0.56 -15.96 1.60
N TRP A 45 -1.02 -16.35 0.42
CA TRP A 45 -1.85 -15.48 -0.40
C TRP A 45 -3.18 -15.22 0.32
N LYS A 46 -3.59 -13.95 0.34
CA LYS A 46 -4.88 -13.50 0.87
C LYS A 46 -5.69 -12.91 -0.26
N CYS A 47 -6.98 -13.22 -0.29
CA CYS A 47 -7.90 -12.63 -1.24
C CYS A 47 -8.00 -11.11 -1.02
N PRO A 48 -7.77 -10.27 -2.05
CA PRO A 48 -7.88 -8.82 -1.92
C PRO A 48 -9.28 -8.33 -1.52
N GLU A 49 -10.32 -9.09 -1.87
CA GLU A 49 -11.72 -8.68 -1.65
C GLU A 49 -12.25 -9.04 -0.26
N CYS A 50 -11.94 -10.26 0.22
CA CYS A 50 -12.51 -10.77 1.48
C CYS A 50 -11.46 -11.12 2.53
N ASN A 51 -10.18 -10.85 2.27
CA ASN A 51 -9.05 -11.19 3.14
C ASN A 51 -8.93 -12.67 3.54
N ALA A 52 -9.69 -13.56 2.89
CA ALA A 52 -9.58 -14.99 3.11
C ALA A 52 -8.17 -15.47 2.73
N ALA A 53 -7.46 -15.99 3.72
CA ALA A 53 -6.20 -16.70 3.51
C ALA A 53 -6.50 -18.13 3.11
N GLN A 54 -5.73 -18.68 2.17
CA GLN A 54 -5.76 -20.12 1.94
C GLN A 54 -5.31 -20.82 3.23
N LYS A 55 -6.25 -21.47 3.94
CA LYS A 55 -5.91 -22.27 5.11
C LYS A 55 -4.96 -23.38 4.64
N LYS A 56 -3.74 -23.38 5.16
CA LYS A 56 -2.78 -24.48 5.04
C LYS A 56 -3.22 -25.60 5.99
N GLY A 57 -4.46 -26.06 5.86
CA GLY A 57 -5.01 -27.16 6.63
C GLY A 57 -5.00 -28.39 5.74
N GLY A 58 -4.08 -29.32 6.02
CA GLY A 58 -4.27 -30.70 5.57
C GLY A 58 -5.59 -31.21 6.14
N ASP A 59 -6.27 -32.06 5.40
CA ASP A 59 -7.46 -32.73 5.88
C ASP A 59 -7.09 -33.58 7.12
N ASN A 60 -7.35 -33.03 8.30
CA ASN A 60 -7.12 -33.70 9.58
C ASN A 60 -8.33 -34.56 9.98
N SER A 61 -9.22 -34.90 9.05
CA SER A 61 -10.36 -35.79 9.31
C SER A 61 -9.94 -37.19 9.82
N LEU A 62 -8.67 -37.57 9.61
CA LEU A 62 -8.12 -38.87 9.99
C LEU A 62 -7.16 -38.84 11.20
N THR A 63 -6.89 -37.69 11.82
CA THR A 63 -6.10 -37.65 13.05
C THR A 63 -7.01 -37.77 14.27
N PRO A 64 -6.86 -38.81 15.11
CA PRO A 64 -7.68 -38.93 16.32
C PRO A 64 -7.43 -37.72 17.22
N VAL A 65 -8.50 -37.02 17.59
CA VAL A 65 -8.44 -35.91 18.54
C VAL A 65 -8.02 -36.51 19.90
N ARG A 66 -6.74 -36.39 20.24
CA ARG A 66 -6.30 -36.62 21.62
C ARG A 66 -6.84 -35.46 22.45
N GLY A 67 -7.83 -35.75 23.29
CA GLY A 67 -8.31 -34.82 24.31
C GLY A 67 -7.14 -34.42 25.20
N GLY A 68 -6.63 -33.21 25.00
CA GLY A 68 -5.56 -32.62 25.79
C GLY A 68 -5.96 -31.19 26.09
N SER A 69 -6.33 -30.96 27.35
CA SER A 69 -6.50 -29.63 27.93
C SER A 69 -5.20 -28.83 27.79
N GLU A 70 -5.36 -27.57 27.38
CA GLU A 70 -4.45 -26.45 27.65
C GLU A 70 -2.98 -26.62 27.24
N ASN A 71 -2.64 -26.03 26.09
CA ASN A 71 -1.36 -25.33 25.94
C ASN A 71 -1.49 -24.28 24.82
N ILE A 72 -2.29 -23.25 25.10
CA ILE A 72 -2.27 -22.02 24.30
C ILE A 72 -0.97 -21.28 24.68
N THR A 73 0.11 -21.57 23.95
CA THR A 73 1.23 -20.63 23.91
C THR A 73 0.78 -19.44 23.07
N THR A 74 0.18 -18.42 23.71
CA THR A 74 0.05 -17.10 23.10
C THR A 74 1.46 -16.52 22.95
N ARG A 75 2.20 -16.94 21.92
CA ARG A 75 3.31 -16.16 21.39
C ARG A 75 2.68 -14.83 20.98
N LYS A 76 2.83 -13.80 21.82
CA LYS A 76 2.64 -12.40 21.42
C LYS A 76 3.51 -12.19 20.18
N LYS A 77 2.90 -12.28 18.99
CA LYS A 77 3.52 -11.75 17.78
C LYS A 77 3.67 -10.27 18.07
N GLN A 78 4.91 -9.86 18.31
CA GLN A 78 5.27 -8.46 18.44
C GLN A 78 4.75 -7.77 17.16
N ASP A 79 3.81 -6.83 17.34
CA ASP A 79 3.12 -6.14 16.25
C ASP A 79 4.10 -5.27 15.46
N SER A 80 4.84 -5.87 14.52
CA SER A 80 5.76 -5.12 13.64
C SER A 80 5.02 -4.07 12.81
N VAL A 81 3.73 -4.30 12.55
CA VAL A 81 2.85 -3.39 11.80
C VAL A 81 2.64 -2.07 12.55
N GLY A 82 2.54 -2.09 13.89
CA GLY A 82 2.37 -0.87 14.68
C GLY A 82 3.62 0.03 14.66
N SER A 83 4.80 -0.59 14.60
CA SER A 83 6.08 0.11 14.49
C SER A 83 6.23 0.81 13.13
N GLU A 84 5.88 0.12 12.05
CA GLU A 84 5.94 0.67 10.68
C GLU A 84 4.96 1.83 10.49
N ILE A 85 3.73 1.73 11.00
CA ILE A 85 2.75 2.81 10.93
C ILE A 85 3.22 4.05 11.68
N THR A 86 3.82 3.87 12.86
CA THR A 86 4.35 4.99 13.66
C THR A 86 5.50 5.68 12.92
N GLN A 87 6.41 4.90 12.33
CA GLN A 87 7.53 5.42 11.53
C GLN A 87 7.04 6.17 10.28
N LEU A 88 6.06 5.63 9.56
CA LEU A 88 5.46 6.27 8.39
C LEU A 88 4.78 7.59 8.77
N THR A 89 4.06 7.61 9.89
CA THR A 89 3.38 8.80 10.41
C THR A 89 4.39 9.90 10.73
N GLU A 90 5.51 9.55 11.36
CA GLU A 90 6.57 10.52 11.66
C GLU A 90 7.24 11.06 10.39
N GLN A 91 7.50 10.20 9.40
CA GLN A 91 8.03 10.64 8.11
C GLN A 91 7.10 11.61 7.39
N LEU A 92 5.78 11.34 7.39
CA LEU A 92 4.78 12.24 6.82
C LEU A 92 4.75 13.60 7.54
N ARG A 93 4.89 13.59 8.88
CA ARG A 93 4.94 14.81 9.69
C ARG A 93 6.16 15.67 9.33
N LEU A 94 7.33 15.05 9.23
CA LEU A 94 8.57 15.74 8.84
C LEU A 94 8.47 16.30 7.42
N LEU A 95 7.99 15.50 6.46
CA LEU A 95 7.82 15.95 5.08
C LEU A 95 6.86 17.15 4.96
N THR A 96 5.77 17.12 5.72
CA THR A 96 4.79 18.22 5.78
C THR A 96 5.44 19.49 6.33
N SER A 97 6.27 19.38 7.36
CA SER A 97 7.03 20.51 7.93
C SER A 97 7.98 21.12 6.91
N GLU A 98 8.74 20.30 6.20
CA GLU A 98 9.66 20.76 5.15
C GLU A 98 8.93 21.45 4.01
N LEU A 99 7.80 20.89 3.55
CA LEU A 99 6.97 21.53 2.52
C LEU A 99 6.43 22.90 2.96
N CYS A 100 6.00 23.02 4.22
CA CYS A 100 5.57 24.31 4.78
C CYS A 100 6.73 25.32 4.81
N SER A 101 7.93 24.89 5.23
CA SER A 101 9.13 25.74 5.24
C SER A 101 9.51 26.24 3.84
N VAL A 102 9.51 25.34 2.85
CA VAL A 102 9.77 25.68 1.44
C VAL A 102 8.72 26.66 0.91
N LYS A 103 7.43 26.44 1.21
CA LYS A 103 6.35 27.34 0.82
C LYS A 103 6.56 28.76 1.35
N THR A 104 6.93 28.90 2.63
CA THR A 104 7.20 30.22 3.23
C THR A 104 8.36 30.91 2.52
N LYS A 105 9.49 30.21 2.31
CA LYS A 105 10.64 30.77 1.59
C LYS A 105 10.30 31.20 0.16
N LEU A 106 9.45 30.45 -0.53
CA LEU A 106 9.00 30.78 -1.88
C LEU A 106 8.13 32.05 -1.89
N ASN A 107 7.25 32.20 -0.90
CA ASN A 107 6.44 33.41 -0.74
C ASN A 107 7.32 34.64 -0.47
N ASP A 108 8.29 34.50 0.43
CA ASP A 108 9.22 35.58 0.77
C ASP A 108 10.02 36.02 -0.47
N LEU A 109 10.53 35.05 -1.25
CA LEU A 109 11.24 35.33 -2.49
C LEU A 109 10.35 36.02 -3.53
N THR A 110 9.11 35.54 -3.70
CA THR A 110 8.15 36.13 -4.62
C THR A 110 7.84 37.58 -4.25
N GLN A 111 7.66 37.86 -2.96
CA GLN A 111 7.43 39.21 -2.47
C GLN A 111 8.64 40.12 -2.67
N SER A 112 9.85 39.61 -2.42
CA SER A 112 11.11 40.34 -2.65
C SER A 112 11.30 40.70 -4.13
N ILE A 113 10.98 39.78 -5.04
CA ILE A 113 11.02 40.02 -6.48
C ILE A 113 9.99 41.06 -6.89
N SER A 114 8.74 40.96 -6.41
CA SER A 114 7.68 41.94 -6.69
C SER A 114 8.12 43.35 -6.28
N TYR A 115 8.62 43.49 -5.05
CA TYR A 115 9.11 44.77 -4.53
C TYR A 115 10.28 45.32 -5.36
N THR A 116 11.20 44.47 -5.79
CA THR A 116 12.34 44.88 -6.62
C THR A 116 11.88 45.35 -8.00
N ASN A 117 10.94 44.64 -8.62
CA ASN A 117 10.38 45.00 -9.93
C ASN A 117 9.66 46.36 -9.88
N GLU A 118 8.82 46.58 -8.86
CA GLU A 118 8.13 47.86 -8.65
C GLU A 118 9.12 49.03 -8.55
N ARG A 119 10.28 48.83 -7.89
CA ARG A 119 11.32 49.86 -7.79
C ARG A 119 12.05 50.12 -9.10
N MET A 120 12.25 49.10 -9.93
CA MET A 120 12.86 49.25 -11.25
C MET A 120 11.94 49.99 -12.22
N ASP A 121 10.63 49.75 -12.16
CA ASP A 121 9.66 50.44 -13.01
C ASP A 121 9.58 51.95 -12.70
N ILE A 122 9.74 52.34 -11.43
CA ILE A 122 9.74 53.75 -11.01
C ILE A 122 11.01 54.50 -11.45
N SER A 123 12.10 53.79 -11.73
CA SER A 123 13.40 54.40 -12.07
C SER A 123 13.67 54.52 -13.57
N GLN A 124 12.71 54.18 -14.45
CA GLN A 124 12.82 54.51 -15.88
C GLN A 124 12.48 56.00 -16.12
N PRO A 125 13.44 56.84 -16.56
CA PRO A 125 13.12 58.19 -16.98
C PRO A 125 12.20 58.17 -18.21
N PRO A 126 11.26 59.12 -18.34
CA PRO A 126 10.41 59.19 -19.52
C PRO A 126 11.29 59.36 -20.75
N MET A 127 11.21 58.41 -21.69
CA MET A 127 11.82 58.53 -23.00
C MET A 127 11.24 59.77 -23.69
N ARG A 128 12.02 60.85 -23.76
CA ARG A 128 11.67 62.05 -24.51
C ARG A 128 11.53 61.66 -25.98
N LYS A 129 10.32 61.83 -26.52
CA LYS A 129 10.04 61.78 -27.96
C LYS A 129 10.57 63.03 -28.64
#